data_AF-H1LVR5-F1
#
_entry.id   AF-H1LVR5-F1
#
_cell.length_a   1.000
_cell.length_b   1.000
_cell.length_c   1.000
_cell.angle_alpha   90.00
_cell.angle_beta   90.00
_cell.angle_gamma   90.00
#
_symmetry.space_group_name_H-M   'P 1'
#
loop_
_entity.id
_entity.type
_entity.pdbx_description
1 polymer ?
#
loop_
_entity_poly.entity_id
_entity_poly.type
_entity_poly.pdbx_seq_one_letter_code
_entity_poly.pdbx_strand_id
1 'polypeptide(L)'
;RLKELKGIYDEGGEKAIVDDIMSKDVGDDKKTMMEYLIVDGCLIRSLGKDTELLNNVLEHCYDRDYGFLGYKRYIDIGNKLYKKNGKLERIIEAFETLSKYTIDRAIVMPKSEDGDESATETVYYHRMIQLFQTFSSLLYFDDNLLVAKSYPGMDNKKYVVRASIKENYDIVLSYKKYRSFIDLGHISIYGRYKNLNMIIKRVSIRDLDDFDITNYISLKSPATDMVEDKLIDLKIISKIFRLCGTYVIVYDSDIHTLEGLSYGFYPVLPVYSYFDIYNVVASPDSHYVDTIEAIKNFNTNFSKGGYLEEFANDVGYDENNQLTLENFGEKIDELCNMEEKVNRFLYIGYNIGIDSIVNDFTGREPLHKKD
;
A
#
# COMPACT_ATOMS: atom_id res chain seq x y z
N ARG A 1 30.16 2.77 -12.29
CA ARG A 1 29.37 2.79 -11.04
C ARG A 1 28.92 1.40 -10.59
N LEU A 2 28.19 0.60 -11.39
CA LEU A 2 27.75 -0.73 -10.92
C LEU A 2 28.87 -1.66 -10.45
N LYS A 3 30.01 -1.68 -11.14
CA LYS A 3 31.18 -2.46 -10.72
C LYS A 3 31.72 -2.05 -9.34
N GLU A 4 31.62 -0.76 -9.03
CA GLU A 4 32.05 -0.18 -7.75
C GLU A 4 31.06 -0.54 -6.64
N LEU A 5 29.75 -0.35 -6.89
CA LEU A 5 28.67 -0.76 -6.00
C LEU A 5 28.73 -2.26 -5.68
N LYS A 6 29.04 -3.09 -6.68
CA LYS A 6 29.26 -4.53 -6.48
C LYS A 6 30.44 -4.79 -5.54
N GLY A 7 31.56 -4.08 -5.69
CA GLY A 7 32.69 -4.18 -4.77
C GLY A 7 32.31 -3.82 -3.33
N ILE A 8 31.56 -2.72 -3.14
CA ILE A 8 31.05 -2.31 -1.83
C ILE A 8 30.14 -3.39 -1.22
N TYR A 9 29.24 -3.97 -2.03
CA TYR A 9 28.37 -5.05 -1.60
C TYR A 9 29.15 -6.31 -1.22
N ASP A 10 30.15 -6.70 -2.02
CA ASP A 10 30.96 -7.89 -1.77
C ASP A 10 31.79 -7.76 -0.46
N GLU A 11 32.17 -6.53 -0.09
CA GLU A 11 32.94 -6.24 1.13
C GLU A 11 32.08 -5.97 2.37
N GLY A 12 30.96 -5.25 2.21
CA GLY A 12 30.18 -4.68 3.32
C GLY A 12 28.68 -5.01 3.31
N GLY A 13 28.20 -5.78 2.33
CA GLY A 13 26.82 -6.25 2.22
C GLY A 13 25.78 -5.17 1.89
N GLU A 14 24.50 -5.49 2.12
CA GLU A 14 23.32 -4.65 1.82
C GLU A 14 23.38 -3.28 2.52
N LYS A 15 23.87 -3.24 3.76
CA LYS A 15 23.95 -2.00 4.52
C LYS A 15 24.97 -1.02 3.93
N ALA A 16 26.17 -1.50 3.61
CA ALA A 16 27.23 -0.64 3.09
C ALA A 16 26.88 -0.03 1.72
N ILE A 17 26.22 -0.80 0.84
CA ILE A 17 25.78 -0.28 -0.45
C ILE A 17 24.66 0.76 -0.28
N VAL A 18 23.72 0.54 0.64
CA VAL A 18 22.66 1.51 0.94
C VAL A 18 23.24 2.79 1.55
N ASP A 19 24.19 2.69 2.49
CA ASP A 19 24.90 3.84 3.06
C ASP A 19 25.61 4.67 1.97
N ASP A 20 26.33 4.01 1.07
CA ASP A 20 27.05 4.68 -0.02
C ASP A 20 26.12 5.40 -1.01
N ILE A 21 24.91 4.88 -1.22
CA ILE A 21 23.90 5.51 -2.10
C ILE A 21 23.19 6.64 -1.36
N MET A 22 22.67 6.38 -0.16
CA MET A 22 21.82 7.31 0.60
C MET A 22 22.59 8.50 1.20
N SER A 23 23.91 8.41 1.32
CA SER A 23 24.79 9.51 1.73
C SER A 23 25.02 10.56 0.64
N LYS A 24 24.65 10.28 -0.61
CA LYS A 24 24.83 11.19 -1.75
C LYS A 24 23.60 12.08 -1.94
N ASP A 25 23.82 13.23 -2.57
CA ASP A 25 22.73 14.12 -2.97
C ASP A 25 21.87 13.47 -4.06
N VAL A 26 20.58 13.84 -4.07
CA VAL A 26 19.63 13.36 -5.10
C VAL A 26 19.94 14.04 -6.43
N GLY A 27 20.30 13.24 -7.43
CA GLY A 27 20.39 13.65 -8.82
C GLY A 27 19.14 13.26 -9.62
N ASP A 28 18.83 14.02 -10.66
CA ASP A 28 17.73 13.72 -11.60
C ASP A 28 18.21 12.90 -12.81
N ASP A 29 19.24 12.08 -12.63
CA ASP A 29 19.84 11.31 -13.71
C ASP A 29 19.50 9.81 -13.63
N LYS A 30 19.64 9.12 -14.76
CA LYS A 30 19.38 7.66 -14.87
C LYS A 30 20.25 6.83 -13.94
N LYS A 31 21.46 7.29 -13.63
CA LYS A 31 22.36 6.59 -12.70
C LYS A 31 21.82 6.72 -11.29
N THR A 32 21.32 7.88 -10.85
CA THR A 32 20.63 8.01 -9.56
C THR A 32 19.40 7.11 -9.50
N MET A 33 18.56 7.07 -10.53
CA MET A 33 17.39 6.15 -10.52
C MET A 33 17.83 4.69 -10.35
N MET A 34 18.89 4.27 -11.04
CA MET A 34 19.44 2.92 -10.89
C MET A 34 19.93 2.61 -9.47
N GLU A 35 20.54 3.59 -8.80
CA GLU A 35 20.99 3.44 -7.42
C GLU A 35 19.80 3.28 -6.46
N TYR A 36 18.73 4.05 -6.63
CA TYR A 36 17.53 3.92 -5.79
C TYR A 36 16.77 2.61 -6.05
N LEU A 37 16.74 2.11 -7.28
CA LEU A 37 16.23 0.75 -7.57
C LEU A 37 17.02 -0.34 -6.82
N ILE A 38 18.32 -0.15 -6.61
CA ILE A 38 19.14 -1.07 -5.79
C ILE A 38 18.75 -0.95 -4.31
N VAL A 39 18.55 0.27 -3.80
CA VAL A 39 18.09 0.51 -2.42
C VAL A 39 16.77 -0.20 -2.16
N ASP A 40 15.79 -0.03 -3.05
CA ASP A 40 14.47 -0.67 -2.94
C ASP A 40 14.58 -2.19 -2.96
N GLY A 41 15.39 -2.74 -3.87
CA GLY A 41 15.66 -4.18 -3.93
C GLY A 41 16.28 -4.74 -2.64
N CYS A 42 17.18 -3.99 -2.01
CA CYS A 42 17.76 -4.35 -0.71
C CYS A 42 16.72 -4.27 0.42
N LEU A 43 15.84 -3.26 0.43
CA LEU A 43 14.77 -3.13 1.41
C LEU A 43 13.78 -4.31 1.31
N ILE A 44 13.35 -4.68 0.10
CA ILE A 44 12.44 -5.81 -0.14
C ILE A 44 13.02 -7.13 0.41
N ARG A 45 14.32 -7.37 0.19
CA ARG A 45 15.00 -8.59 0.64
C ARG A 45 15.19 -8.64 2.16
N SER A 46 15.46 -7.49 2.77
CA SER A 46 15.79 -7.39 4.20
C SER A 46 14.58 -7.31 5.12
N LEU A 47 13.44 -6.77 4.67
CA LEU A 47 12.27 -6.49 5.53
C LEU A 47 11.79 -7.70 6.36
N GLY A 48 11.90 -8.92 5.83
CA GLY A 48 11.50 -10.13 6.58
C GLY A 48 12.50 -10.63 7.62
N LYS A 49 13.66 -9.99 7.75
CA LYS A 49 14.73 -10.36 8.70
C LYS A 49 14.72 -9.41 9.91
N ASP A 50 14.78 -8.11 9.65
CA ASP A 50 14.79 -7.05 10.66
C ASP A 50 14.42 -5.68 10.06
N THR A 51 14.45 -4.64 10.90
CA THR A 51 14.20 -3.24 10.50
C THR A 51 15.46 -2.38 10.45
N GLU A 52 16.66 -2.96 10.54
CA GLU A 52 17.90 -2.19 10.61
C GLU A 52 18.10 -1.37 9.32
N LEU A 53 17.96 -2.03 8.15
CA LEU A 53 18.14 -1.37 6.87
C LEU A 53 17.05 -0.32 6.60
N LEU A 54 15.80 -0.62 6.98
CA LEU A 54 14.70 0.35 6.87
C LEU A 54 14.95 1.59 7.73
N ASN A 55 15.36 1.41 8.99
CA ASN A 55 15.71 2.54 9.86
C ASN A 55 16.86 3.36 9.29
N ASN A 56 17.86 2.71 8.70
CA ASN A 56 19.00 3.36 8.06
C ASN A 56 18.55 4.26 6.88
N VAL A 57 17.71 3.72 6.00
CA VAL A 57 17.13 4.51 4.89
C VAL A 57 16.30 5.69 5.42
N LEU A 58 15.47 5.47 6.44
CA LEU A 58 14.66 6.52 7.05
C LEU A 58 15.51 7.65 7.64
N GLU A 59 16.66 7.36 8.27
CA GLU A 59 17.57 8.39 8.78
C GLU A 59 18.05 9.35 7.69
N HIS A 60 18.24 8.87 6.46
CA HIS A 60 18.68 9.69 5.33
C HIS A 60 17.55 10.49 4.65
N CYS A 61 16.29 10.17 4.93
CA CYS A 61 15.13 10.83 4.31
C CYS A 61 14.75 12.17 4.95
N TYR A 62 15.42 12.57 6.03
CA TYR A 62 15.10 13.79 6.78
C TYR A 62 16.33 14.66 7.01
N ASP A 63 16.21 15.93 6.66
CA ASP A 63 17.22 16.94 6.93
C ASP A 63 16.79 17.81 8.10
N ARG A 64 17.76 18.30 8.88
CA ARG A 64 17.48 19.28 9.92
C ARG A 64 16.93 20.57 9.30
N ASP A 65 15.83 21.06 9.83
CA ASP A 65 15.25 22.33 9.39
C ASP A 65 15.83 23.51 10.20
N TYR A 66 16.71 24.27 9.56
CA TYR A 66 17.28 25.50 10.12
C TYR A 66 16.43 26.75 9.85
N GLY A 67 15.37 26.64 9.04
CA GLY A 67 14.49 27.76 8.68
C GLY A 67 13.69 28.32 9.86
N PHE A 68 13.55 27.55 10.95
CA PHE A 68 12.80 27.91 12.16
C PHE A 68 13.58 28.81 13.14
N LEU A 69 14.73 29.37 12.74
CA LEU A 69 15.58 30.25 13.56
C LEU A 69 14.93 31.60 13.96
N GLY A 70 13.77 31.95 13.39
CA GLY A 70 13.08 33.22 13.61
C GLY A 70 12.31 33.36 14.94
N TYR A 71 11.91 32.27 15.59
CA TYR A 71 11.09 32.31 16.82
C TYR A 71 11.91 32.19 18.12
N LYS A 72 13.08 32.83 18.13
CA LYS A 72 14.10 32.76 19.20
C LYS A 72 13.71 33.38 20.55
N ARG A 73 12.43 33.70 20.80
CA ARG A 73 12.02 34.46 22.00
C ARG A 73 11.13 33.72 23.00
N TYR A 74 10.52 32.57 22.68
CA TYR A 74 9.61 31.93 23.66
C TYR A 74 9.67 30.40 23.78
N ILE A 75 10.20 29.64 22.80
CA ILE A 75 10.33 28.17 22.91
C ILE A 75 11.61 27.71 22.16
N ASP A 76 12.50 26.98 22.83
CA ASP A 76 13.74 26.42 22.27
C ASP A 76 13.45 25.19 21.35
N ILE A 77 12.88 25.46 20.18
CA ILE A 77 12.44 24.44 19.21
C ILE A 77 13.48 24.26 18.09
N GLY A 78 14.22 25.32 17.75
CA GLY A 78 14.94 25.44 16.47
C GLY A 78 16.07 24.45 16.19
N ASN A 79 16.56 23.69 17.19
CA ASN A 79 17.65 22.71 17.00
C ASN A 79 17.18 21.26 16.88
N LYS A 80 15.86 21.01 16.95
CA LYS A 80 15.30 19.65 17.07
C LYS A 80 14.32 19.29 15.95
N LEU A 81 14.14 20.17 14.97
CA LEU A 81 13.18 20.00 13.88
C LEU A 81 13.83 19.40 12.65
N TYR A 82 13.09 18.52 11.99
CA TYR A 82 13.47 17.83 10.78
C TYR A 82 12.37 17.93 9.75
N LYS A 83 12.76 18.06 8.48
CA LYS A 83 11.88 18.05 7.31
C LYS A 83 12.29 16.92 6.38
N LYS A 84 11.31 16.32 5.68
CA LYS A 84 11.59 15.36 4.62
C LYS A 84 12.42 16.02 3.51
N ASN A 85 13.29 15.25 2.87
CA ASN A 85 14.10 15.69 1.73
C ASN A 85 13.72 14.90 0.46
N GLY A 86 14.34 15.26 -0.67
CA GLY A 86 14.01 14.66 -1.98
C GLY A 86 14.31 13.16 -2.10
N LYS A 87 15.00 12.55 -1.12
CA LYS A 87 15.26 11.09 -1.16
C LYS A 87 13.98 10.30 -1.00
N LEU A 88 13.03 10.81 -0.22
CA LEU A 88 11.74 10.15 -0.03
C LEU A 88 10.98 10.02 -1.36
N GLU A 89 10.89 11.11 -2.12
CA GLU A 89 10.28 11.13 -3.45
C GLU A 89 11.03 10.19 -4.41
N ARG A 90 12.37 10.20 -4.37
CA ARG A 90 13.16 9.34 -5.24
C ARG A 90 13.03 7.85 -4.94
N ILE A 91 12.83 7.47 -3.68
CA ILE A 91 12.49 6.10 -3.28
C ILE A 91 11.12 5.71 -3.85
N ILE A 92 10.12 6.58 -3.73
CA ILE A 92 8.78 6.33 -4.25
C ILE A 92 8.81 6.13 -5.77
N GLU A 93 9.49 7.02 -6.52
CA GLU A 93 9.65 6.89 -7.97
C GLU A 93 10.37 5.58 -8.39
N ALA A 94 11.36 5.15 -7.61
CA ALA A 94 12.06 3.90 -7.85
C ALA A 94 11.15 2.69 -7.59
N PHE A 95 10.34 2.70 -6.53
CA PHE A 95 9.33 1.67 -6.29
C PHE A 95 8.25 1.66 -7.38
N GLU A 96 7.79 2.81 -7.88
CA GLU A 96 6.86 2.89 -9.01
C GLU A 96 7.45 2.28 -10.29
N THR A 97 8.75 2.51 -10.50
CA THR A 97 9.46 1.94 -11.64
C THR A 97 9.61 0.42 -11.48
N LEU A 98 10.00 -0.03 -10.29
CA LEU A 98 10.17 -1.44 -9.97
C LEU A 98 8.85 -2.21 -10.03
N SER A 99 7.75 -1.61 -9.57
CA SER A 99 6.42 -2.23 -9.58
C SER A 99 5.93 -2.47 -11.00
N LYS A 100 6.11 -1.50 -11.92
CA LYS A 100 5.83 -1.68 -13.35
C LYS A 100 6.58 -2.88 -13.93
N TYR A 101 7.90 -2.95 -13.72
CA TYR A 101 8.69 -4.09 -14.18
C TYR A 101 8.26 -5.42 -13.57
N THR A 102 7.85 -5.40 -12.30
CA THR A 102 7.40 -6.60 -11.59
C THR A 102 6.07 -7.10 -12.15
N ILE A 103 5.13 -6.19 -12.40
CA ILE A 103 3.83 -6.49 -13.00
C ILE A 103 4.02 -7.01 -14.43
N ASP A 104 4.74 -6.28 -15.29
CA ASP A 104 4.98 -6.67 -16.68
C ASP A 104 5.61 -8.07 -16.77
N ARG A 105 6.59 -8.35 -15.91
CA ARG A 105 7.24 -9.66 -15.84
C ARG A 105 6.27 -10.74 -15.39
N ALA A 106 5.50 -10.50 -14.34
CA ALA A 106 4.57 -11.48 -13.79
C ALA A 106 3.40 -11.82 -14.74
N ILE A 107 3.00 -10.90 -15.62
CA ILE A 107 1.97 -11.14 -16.66
C ILE A 107 2.45 -12.16 -17.70
N VAL A 108 3.72 -12.07 -18.12
CA VAL A 108 4.27 -12.92 -19.19
C VAL A 108 4.91 -14.22 -18.68
N MET A 109 5.14 -14.32 -17.38
CA MET A 109 5.72 -15.51 -16.77
C MET A 109 4.71 -16.67 -16.81
N PRO A 110 5.11 -17.87 -17.28
CA PRO A 110 4.26 -19.04 -17.15
C PRO A 110 4.01 -19.35 -15.67
N LYS A 111 2.81 -19.86 -15.34
CA LYS A 111 2.52 -20.37 -13.99
C LYS A 111 3.64 -21.36 -13.62
N SER A 112 4.33 -21.15 -12.51
CA SER A 112 5.44 -22.02 -12.12
C SER A 112 4.89 -23.42 -11.85
N GLU A 113 5.53 -24.45 -12.42
CA GLU A 113 5.25 -25.84 -12.05
C GLU A 113 5.77 -26.15 -10.64
N ASP A 114 6.75 -25.36 -10.17
CA ASP A 114 7.36 -25.46 -8.85
C ASP A 114 6.75 -24.42 -7.88
N GLY A 115 6.14 -24.90 -6.79
CA GLY A 115 5.43 -24.07 -5.81
C GLY A 115 6.35 -23.23 -4.91
N ASP A 116 7.64 -23.57 -4.79
CA ASP A 116 8.57 -22.86 -3.90
C ASP A 116 9.10 -21.55 -4.51
N GLU A 117 9.27 -21.50 -5.84
CA GLU A 117 9.71 -20.29 -6.54
C GLU A 117 8.61 -19.22 -6.58
N SER A 118 7.35 -19.62 -6.84
CA SER A 118 6.20 -18.71 -6.76
C SER A 118 5.99 -18.16 -5.35
N ALA A 119 6.22 -18.98 -4.32
CA ALA A 119 6.11 -18.56 -2.93
C ALA A 119 7.10 -17.44 -2.57
N THR A 120 8.35 -17.57 -2.98
CA THR A 120 9.41 -16.58 -2.70
C THR A 120 9.14 -15.25 -3.41
N GLU A 121 8.77 -15.30 -4.69
CA GLU A 121 8.45 -14.10 -5.47
C GLU A 121 7.18 -13.40 -4.96
N THR A 122 6.16 -14.15 -4.52
CA THR A 122 4.97 -13.60 -3.85
C THR A 122 5.35 -12.81 -2.60
N VAL A 123 6.25 -13.36 -1.77
CA VAL A 123 6.73 -12.69 -0.56
C VAL A 123 7.44 -11.39 -0.90
N TYR A 124 8.28 -11.36 -1.95
CA TYR A 124 8.93 -10.12 -2.38
C TYR A 124 7.95 -9.09 -2.94
N TYR A 125 6.94 -9.52 -3.70
CA TYR A 125 5.89 -8.64 -4.19
C TYR A 125 5.10 -7.99 -3.05
N HIS A 126 4.69 -8.77 -2.05
CA HIS A 126 4.00 -8.25 -0.86
C HIS A 126 4.87 -7.28 -0.05
N ARG A 127 6.16 -7.57 0.11
CA ARG A 127 7.09 -6.65 0.79
C ARG A 127 7.29 -5.36 0.00
N MET A 128 7.39 -5.45 -1.33
CA MET A 128 7.47 -4.27 -2.20
C MET A 128 6.24 -3.38 -2.03
N ILE A 129 5.04 -3.95 -2.08
CA ILE A 129 3.79 -3.21 -1.84
C ILE A 129 3.81 -2.55 -0.46
N GLN A 130 4.16 -3.30 0.60
CA GLN A 130 4.16 -2.77 1.96
C GLN A 130 5.17 -1.63 2.15
N LEU A 131 6.36 -1.73 1.53
CA LEU A 131 7.38 -0.68 1.55
C LEU A 131 6.96 0.54 0.73
N PHE A 132 6.41 0.34 -0.47
CA PHE A 132 5.88 1.43 -1.27
C PHE A 132 4.79 2.19 -0.51
N GLN A 133 3.84 1.47 0.10
CA GLN A 133 2.82 2.06 0.95
C GLN A 133 3.43 2.82 2.13
N THR A 134 4.50 2.29 2.72
CA THR A 134 5.23 2.92 3.83
C THR A 134 5.80 4.28 3.43
N PHE A 135 6.56 4.37 2.34
CA PHE A 135 7.15 5.64 1.90
C PHE A 135 6.11 6.61 1.35
N SER A 136 5.12 6.14 0.59
CA SER A 136 4.01 6.96 0.11
C SER A 136 3.18 7.55 1.26
N SER A 137 2.96 6.78 2.33
CA SER A 137 2.25 7.26 3.52
C SER A 137 3.06 8.24 4.35
N LEU A 138 4.38 8.08 4.42
CA LEU A 138 5.28 9.11 4.94
C LEU A 138 5.19 10.38 4.10
N LEU A 139 5.15 10.29 2.77
CA LEU A 139 5.01 11.48 1.95
C LEU A 139 3.66 12.18 2.17
N TYR A 140 2.58 11.41 2.32
CA TYR A 140 1.20 11.90 2.43
C TYR A 140 0.82 12.42 3.82
N PHE A 141 1.07 11.65 4.89
CA PHE A 141 0.62 11.96 6.25
C PHE A 141 1.66 12.71 7.09
N ASP A 142 2.92 12.68 6.69
CA ASP A 142 3.96 13.31 7.49
C ASP A 142 4.00 14.83 7.24
N ASP A 143 3.80 15.58 8.33
CA ASP A 143 3.94 17.02 8.32
C ASP A 143 5.43 17.38 8.19
N ASN A 144 5.73 18.52 7.59
CA ASN A 144 7.10 18.96 7.30
C ASN A 144 7.99 19.21 8.55
N LEU A 145 7.51 18.97 9.78
CA LEU A 145 8.18 19.32 11.04
C LEU A 145 8.11 18.20 12.07
N LEU A 146 9.12 17.33 12.04
CA LEU A 146 9.32 16.22 12.97
C LEU A 146 10.39 16.48 14.02
N VAL A 147 10.31 15.74 15.13
CA VAL A 147 11.27 15.83 16.24
C VAL A 147 11.88 14.47 16.52
N ALA A 148 13.20 14.44 16.62
CA ALA A 148 13.91 13.24 17.02
C ALA A 148 13.50 12.77 18.42
N LYS A 149 13.11 11.50 18.53
CA LYS A 149 12.70 10.83 19.77
C LYS A 149 13.82 9.91 20.25
N SER A 150 14.08 9.94 21.56
CA SER A 150 14.92 8.92 22.20
C SER A 150 14.03 7.73 22.56
N TYR A 151 14.49 6.53 22.25
CA TYR A 151 13.77 5.30 22.53
C TYR A 151 14.49 4.54 23.66
N PRO A 152 13.89 4.45 24.86
CA PRO A 152 14.48 3.69 25.96
C PRO A 152 14.60 2.20 25.61
N GLY A 153 15.72 1.57 25.95
CA GLY A 153 15.79 0.11 26.12
C GLY A 153 16.36 -0.73 24.98
N MET A 154 16.82 -0.19 23.84
CA MET A 154 17.47 -1.01 22.79
C MET A 154 18.79 -0.47 22.22
N ASP A 155 18.97 0.84 22.01
CA ASP A 155 20.24 1.35 21.45
C ASP A 155 20.64 2.78 21.88
N ASN A 156 19.88 3.44 22.76
CA ASN A 156 20.06 4.86 23.13
C ASN A 156 20.10 5.84 21.94
N LYS A 157 19.79 5.41 20.71
CA LYS A 157 19.83 6.25 19.52
C LYS A 157 18.61 7.17 19.47
N LYS A 158 18.80 8.29 18.77
CA LYS A 158 17.74 9.25 18.47
C LYS A 158 17.33 9.04 17.02
N TYR A 159 16.06 8.76 16.82
CA TYR A 159 15.47 8.61 15.49
C TYR A 159 14.49 9.74 15.22
N VAL A 160 14.47 10.25 13.99
CA VAL A 160 13.40 11.15 13.52
C VAL A 160 12.11 10.35 13.36
N VAL A 161 12.20 9.24 12.63
CA VAL A 161 11.19 8.19 12.51
C VAL A 161 11.87 6.87 12.81
N ARG A 162 11.25 6.03 13.65
CA ARG A 162 11.76 4.70 13.96
C ARG A 162 10.79 3.64 13.46
N ALA A 163 11.28 2.73 12.63
CA ALA A 163 10.57 1.54 12.21
C ALA A 163 10.75 0.39 13.20
N SER A 164 9.69 -0.39 13.38
CA SER A 164 9.66 -1.69 14.06
C SER A 164 8.69 -2.62 13.33
N ILE A 165 8.85 -3.93 13.50
CA ILE A 165 7.93 -4.94 12.94
C ILE A 165 7.23 -5.65 14.10
N LYS A 166 5.91 -5.78 14.00
CA LYS A 166 5.09 -6.57 14.93
C LYS A 166 5.15 -8.07 14.60
N GLU A 167 4.70 -8.92 15.51
CA GLU A 167 4.61 -10.38 15.30
C GLU A 167 3.77 -10.77 14.07
N ASN A 168 2.76 -9.97 13.72
CA ASN A 168 1.92 -10.15 12.54
C ASN A 168 2.55 -9.59 11.24
N TYR A 169 3.81 -9.16 11.29
CA TYR A 169 4.57 -8.54 10.20
C TYR A 169 4.09 -7.15 9.76
N ASP A 170 3.30 -6.46 10.58
CA ASP A 170 3.00 -5.04 10.35
C ASP A 170 4.22 -4.17 10.61
N ILE A 171 4.43 -3.18 9.75
CA ILE A 171 5.44 -2.13 9.98
C ILE A 171 4.80 -1.07 10.87
N VAL A 172 5.50 -0.68 11.92
CA VAL A 172 5.11 0.43 12.78
C VAL A 172 6.19 1.49 12.72
N LEU A 173 5.83 2.68 12.27
CA LEU A 173 6.67 3.87 12.32
C LEU A 173 6.26 4.74 13.50
N SER A 174 7.19 4.95 14.42
CA SER A 174 7.01 5.83 15.57
C SER A 174 7.75 7.14 15.34
N TYR A 175 7.05 8.26 15.56
CA TYR A 175 7.61 9.60 15.36
C TYR A 175 6.92 10.63 16.24
N LYS A 176 7.51 11.82 16.33
CA LYS A 176 6.98 12.93 17.13
C LYS A 176 6.73 14.13 16.23
N LYS A 177 5.46 14.52 16.14
CA LYS A 177 4.98 15.60 15.28
C LYS A 177 4.81 16.88 16.06
N TYR A 178 5.19 18.01 15.47
CA TYR A 178 4.88 19.33 16.02
C TYR A 178 3.49 19.80 15.57
N ARG A 179 2.67 20.29 16.51
CA ARG A 179 1.32 20.79 16.21
C ARG A 179 1.22 22.27 16.54
N SER A 180 0.71 23.05 15.58
CA SER A 180 0.24 24.40 15.84
C SER A 180 -1.00 24.32 16.75
N PHE A 181 -0.96 24.99 17.90
CA PHE A 181 -2.12 25.05 18.79
C PHE A 181 -3.02 26.25 18.50
N ILE A 182 -2.49 27.26 17.79
CA ILE A 182 -3.23 28.36 17.18
C ILE A 182 -2.74 28.49 15.74
N ASP A 183 -3.67 28.52 14.79
CA ASP A 183 -3.37 28.79 13.38
C ASP A 183 -4.20 29.99 12.93
N LEU A 184 -3.53 31.11 12.64
CA LEU A 184 -4.12 32.39 12.25
C LEU A 184 -3.58 32.78 10.87
N GLY A 185 -3.99 32.05 9.84
CA GLY A 185 -3.56 32.28 8.47
C GLY A 185 -2.06 32.03 8.29
N HIS A 186 -1.26 33.08 8.15
CA HIS A 186 0.20 32.97 8.01
C HIS A 186 0.95 32.86 9.35
N ILE A 187 0.24 32.92 10.48
CA ILE A 187 0.84 32.83 11.82
C ILE A 187 0.36 31.56 12.49
N SER A 188 1.24 30.56 12.55
CA SER A 188 1.01 29.36 13.34
C SER A 188 1.79 29.46 14.66
N ILE A 189 1.10 29.43 15.79
CA ILE A 189 1.72 29.35 17.12
C ILE A 189 1.79 27.88 17.50
N TYR A 190 3.02 27.42 17.68
CA TYR A 190 3.30 26.04 18.02
C TYR A 190 3.68 25.92 19.49
N GLY A 191 3.25 24.84 20.13
CA GLY A 191 3.44 24.70 21.58
C GLY A 191 3.15 23.32 22.14
N ARG A 192 2.73 22.35 21.32
CA ARG A 192 2.52 20.97 21.73
C ARG A 192 3.08 20.01 20.68
N TYR A 193 3.45 18.83 21.15
CA TYR A 193 3.87 17.72 20.31
C TYR A 193 2.88 16.58 20.47
N LYS A 194 2.73 15.76 19.42
CA LYS A 194 2.03 14.48 19.49
C LYS A 194 3.01 13.35 19.27
N ASN A 195 2.90 12.29 20.07
CA ASN A 195 3.58 11.03 19.76
C ASN A 195 2.68 10.25 18.81
N LEU A 196 3.12 10.07 17.57
CA LEU A 196 2.35 9.36 16.56
C LEU A 196 2.95 7.99 16.29
N ASN A 197 2.05 7.03 16.05
CA ASN A 197 2.38 5.76 15.43
C ASN A 197 1.62 5.67 14.12
N MET A 198 2.33 5.32 13.05
CA MET A 198 1.78 4.92 11.77
C MET A 198 1.96 3.41 11.64
N ILE A 199 0.86 2.68 11.53
CA ILE A 199 0.85 1.23 11.30
C ILE A 199 0.58 1.01 9.81
N ILE A 200 1.43 0.24 9.15
CA ILE A 200 1.27 -0.22 7.78
C ILE A 200 1.04 -1.73 7.84
N LYS A 201 -0.18 -2.14 7.52
CA LYS A 201 -0.61 -3.53 7.58
C LYS A 201 0.17 -4.38 6.58
N ARG A 202 0.55 -5.59 6.99
CA ARG A 202 1.05 -6.61 6.06
C ARG A 202 0.05 -6.82 4.92
N VAL A 203 0.54 -6.93 3.70
CA VAL A 203 -0.32 -7.19 2.53
C VAL A 203 -1.10 -8.48 2.72
N SER A 204 -2.41 -8.39 2.52
CA SER A 204 -3.33 -9.53 2.55
C SER A 204 -4.06 -9.65 1.22
N ILE A 205 -4.30 -10.88 0.79
CA ILE A 205 -5.09 -11.18 -0.41
C ILE A 205 -6.55 -11.30 0.01
N ARG A 206 -7.47 -10.66 -0.73
CA ARG A 206 -8.94 -10.68 -0.56
C ARG A 206 -9.51 -10.11 0.74
N ASP A 207 -8.86 -10.30 1.88
CA ASP A 207 -9.39 -9.87 3.17
C ASP A 207 -8.58 -8.71 3.73
N LEU A 208 -9.16 -7.52 3.67
CA LEU A 208 -8.71 -6.43 4.53
C LEU A 208 -9.18 -6.77 5.94
N ASP A 209 -8.23 -7.12 6.80
CA ASP A 209 -8.45 -7.28 8.24
C ASP A 209 -8.83 -5.92 8.83
N ASP A 210 -10.13 -5.67 8.91
CA ASP A 210 -10.74 -4.47 9.46
C ASP A 210 -10.72 -4.46 10.99
N PHE A 211 -10.35 -5.57 11.64
CA PHE A 211 -10.39 -5.71 13.09
C PHE A 211 -9.52 -4.67 13.82
N ASP A 212 -8.31 -4.40 13.33
CA ASP A 212 -7.48 -3.34 13.90
C ASP A 212 -8.15 -1.97 13.69
N ILE A 213 -8.75 -1.74 12.52
CA ILE A 213 -9.44 -0.49 12.21
C ILE A 213 -10.64 -0.32 13.14
N THR A 214 -11.52 -1.30 13.26
CA THR A 214 -12.67 -1.26 14.17
C THR A 214 -12.23 -1.07 15.63
N ASN A 215 -11.14 -1.70 16.09
CA ASN A 215 -10.64 -1.50 17.45
C ASN A 215 -10.02 -0.11 17.69
N TYR A 216 -9.30 0.46 16.72
CA TYR A 216 -8.69 1.79 16.85
C TYR A 216 -9.68 2.94 16.55
N ILE A 217 -10.66 2.70 15.68
CA ILE A 217 -11.68 3.67 15.26
C ILE A 217 -12.92 3.64 16.19
N SER A 218 -13.20 2.54 16.90
CA SER A 218 -14.34 2.42 17.85
C SER A 218 -14.33 3.41 19.03
N LEU A 219 -13.34 4.30 19.10
CA LEU A 219 -13.30 5.41 20.05
C LEU A 219 -13.68 6.75 19.37
N LYS A 220 -15.00 7.02 19.34
CA LYS A 220 -15.64 8.34 19.56
C LYS A 220 -15.80 9.34 18.38
N SER A 221 -16.30 8.95 17.20
CA SER A 221 -16.82 9.94 16.22
C SER A 221 -17.84 9.35 15.24
N PRO A 222 -18.90 10.07 14.81
CA PRO A 222 -19.79 9.66 13.71
C PRO A 222 -19.08 9.53 12.34
N ALA A 223 -17.91 10.14 12.17
CA ALA A 223 -17.09 9.95 10.96
C ALA A 223 -16.52 8.53 10.85
N THR A 224 -16.55 7.75 11.93
CA THR A 224 -16.17 6.34 11.99
C THR A 224 -17.04 5.46 11.09
N ASP A 225 -18.36 5.62 11.16
CA ASP A 225 -19.32 4.74 10.46
C ASP A 225 -19.15 4.86 8.93
N MET A 226 -18.96 6.07 8.42
CA MET A 226 -18.72 6.30 6.98
C MET A 226 -17.40 5.69 6.48
N VAL A 227 -16.39 5.61 7.35
CA VAL A 227 -15.11 4.98 7.04
C VAL A 227 -15.23 3.45 7.02
N GLU A 228 -16.04 2.91 7.93
CA GLU A 228 -16.35 1.48 8.01
C GLU A 228 -17.17 0.99 6.81
N ASP A 229 -18.17 1.75 6.37
CA ASP A 229 -18.96 1.41 5.18
C ASP A 229 -18.09 1.37 3.92
N LYS A 230 -17.28 2.41 3.68
CA LYS A 230 -16.38 2.44 2.51
C LYS A 230 -15.34 1.31 2.54
N LEU A 231 -14.93 0.88 3.74
CA LEU A 231 -14.05 -0.27 3.92
C LEU A 231 -14.69 -1.58 3.51
N ILE A 232 -15.96 -1.78 3.88
CA ILE A 232 -16.73 -2.98 3.52
C ILE A 232 -16.83 -3.06 2.00
N ASP A 233 -17.21 -1.97 1.34
CA ASP A 233 -17.31 -1.93 -0.12
C ASP A 233 -15.97 -2.30 -0.78
N LEU A 234 -14.88 -1.67 -0.34
CA LEU A 234 -13.54 -1.94 -0.86
C LEU A 234 -13.08 -3.39 -0.63
N LYS A 235 -13.45 -3.97 0.51
CA LYS A 235 -13.20 -5.38 0.84
C LYS A 235 -13.98 -6.31 -0.09
N ILE A 236 -15.21 -5.95 -0.46
CA ILE A 236 -16.03 -6.72 -1.40
C ILE A 236 -15.43 -6.65 -2.80
N ILE A 237 -15.10 -5.46 -3.31
CA ILE A 237 -14.42 -5.29 -4.61
C ILE A 237 -13.08 -6.04 -4.65
N SER A 238 -12.30 -5.97 -3.57
CA SER A 238 -11.05 -6.73 -3.43
C SER A 238 -11.28 -8.25 -3.51
N LYS A 239 -12.37 -8.77 -2.94
CA LYS A 239 -12.72 -10.19 -3.07
C LYS A 239 -13.10 -10.58 -4.49
N ILE A 240 -13.93 -9.77 -5.15
CA ILE A 240 -14.45 -10.02 -6.49
C ILE A 240 -13.33 -10.01 -7.52
N PHE A 241 -12.55 -8.93 -7.57
CA PHE A 241 -11.45 -8.78 -8.52
C PHE A 241 -10.12 -9.36 -8.03
N ARG A 242 -10.17 -10.06 -6.89
CA ARG A 242 -9.03 -10.71 -6.24
C ARG A 242 -7.83 -9.79 -6.13
N LEU A 243 -8.04 -8.64 -5.52
CA LEU A 243 -6.96 -7.71 -5.21
C LEU A 243 -6.24 -8.16 -3.94
N CYS A 244 -5.01 -7.70 -3.79
CA CYS A 244 -4.33 -7.67 -2.51
C CYS A 244 -4.34 -6.25 -1.97
N GLY A 245 -4.50 -6.13 -0.66
CA GLY A 245 -4.72 -4.89 0.03
C GLY A 245 -3.71 -4.67 1.15
N THR A 246 -3.45 -3.41 1.43
CA THR A 246 -2.81 -2.93 2.67
C THR A 246 -3.52 -1.66 3.10
N TYR A 247 -3.42 -1.32 4.37
CA TYR A 247 -3.92 -0.06 4.89
C TYR A 247 -2.91 0.56 5.82
N VAL A 248 -3.07 1.87 6.02
CA VAL A 248 -2.26 2.66 6.92
C VAL A 248 -3.13 3.39 7.91
N ILE A 249 -2.85 3.22 9.21
CA ILE A 249 -3.50 3.95 10.30
C ILE A 249 -2.45 4.83 10.97
N VAL A 250 -2.73 6.12 11.08
CA VAL A 250 -1.96 7.05 11.88
C VAL A 250 -2.78 7.42 13.11
N TYR A 251 -2.21 7.27 14.31
CA TYR A 251 -2.89 7.64 15.55
C TYR A 251 -1.95 8.27 16.57
N ASP A 252 -2.52 9.09 17.44
CA ASP A 252 -1.85 9.62 18.62
C ASP A 252 -1.71 8.52 19.68
N SER A 253 -0.48 8.10 19.95
CA SER A 253 -0.18 7.01 20.89
C SER A 253 -0.42 7.36 22.35
N ASP A 254 -0.54 8.65 22.71
CA ASP A 254 -0.75 9.06 24.10
C ASP A 254 -2.24 9.05 24.47
N ILE A 255 -3.11 9.42 23.53
CA ILE A 255 -4.57 9.55 23.75
C ILE A 255 -5.42 8.63 22.87
N HIS A 256 -4.77 7.81 22.03
CA HIS A 256 -5.37 6.83 21.13
C HIS A 256 -6.42 7.41 20.17
N THR A 257 -6.13 8.57 19.58
CA THR A 257 -7.02 9.21 18.59
C THR A 257 -6.52 8.99 17.17
N LEU A 258 -7.43 8.64 16.25
CA LEU A 258 -7.14 8.53 14.82
C LEU A 258 -6.76 9.90 14.23
N GLU A 259 -5.64 9.96 13.51
CA GLU A 259 -5.13 11.17 12.83
C GLU A 259 -5.13 11.02 11.30
N GLY A 260 -5.14 9.79 10.79
CA GLY A 260 -5.11 9.55 9.35
C GLY A 260 -5.34 8.08 9.00
N LEU A 261 -5.88 7.85 7.81
CA LEU A 261 -6.20 6.53 7.29
C LEU A 261 -6.02 6.51 5.77
N SER A 262 -5.36 5.49 5.24
CA SER A 262 -5.18 5.29 3.80
C SER A 262 -5.26 3.81 3.43
N TYR A 263 -5.68 3.52 2.20
CA TYR A 263 -5.79 2.18 1.63
C TYR A 263 -4.96 2.07 0.37
N GLY A 264 -4.35 0.92 0.16
CA GLY A 264 -3.68 0.56 -1.08
C GLY A 264 -4.21 -0.78 -1.58
N PHE A 265 -4.63 -0.84 -2.84
CA PHE A 265 -5.02 -2.08 -3.53
C PHE A 265 -4.12 -2.30 -4.73
N TYR A 266 -3.75 -3.56 -4.93
CA TYR A 266 -2.83 -3.99 -5.97
C TYR A 266 -3.35 -5.29 -6.59
N PRO A 267 -3.12 -5.53 -7.89
CA PRO A 267 -3.57 -6.75 -8.54
C PRO A 267 -2.88 -7.99 -7.95
N VAL A 268 -3.62 -9.08 -7.79
CA VAL A 268 -3.01 -10.40 -7.61
C VAL A 268 -2.72 -10.96 -8.99
N LEU A 269 -1.45 -11.22 -9.26
CA LEU A 269 -0.96 -11.72 -10.53
C LEU A 269 -0.83 -13.25 -10.50
N PRO A 270 -0.90 -13.94 -11.65
CA PRO A 270 -0.95 -15.40 -11.71
C PRO A 270 0.21 -16.10 -10.98
N VAL A 271 1.43 -15.54 -11.08
CA VAL A 271 2.63 -16.04 -10.38
C VAL A 271 2.55 -15.87 -8.86
N TYR A 272 1.73 -14.94 -8.37
CA TYR A 272 1.64 -14.53 -6.96
C TYR A 272 0.38 -15.03 -6.25
N SER A 273 -0.32 -15.97 -6.88
CA SER A 273 -1.64 -16.42 -6.47
C SER A 273 -1.63 -17.58 -5.45
N TYR A 274 -0.45 -18.07 -5.07
CA TYR A 274 -0.28 -19.30 -4.30
C TYR A 274 -0.72 -19.21 -2.82
N PHE A 275 -0.77 -18.01 -2.25
CA PHE A 275 -1.14 -17.81 -0.83
C PHE A 275 -2.48 -17.10 -0.69
N ASP A 276 -3.54 -17.85 -0.37
CA ASP A 276 -4.72 -17.27 0.27
C ASP A 276 -4.48 -17.16 1.79
N ILE A 277 -5.17 -16.24 2.44
CA ILE A 277 -5.12 -15.97 3.90
C ILE A 277 -5.35 -17.21 4.80
N TYR A 278 -5.80 -18.33 4.23
CA TYR A 278 -6.03 -19.58 4.94
C TYR A 278 -4.83 -20.54 4.99
N ASN A 279 -3.65 -20.19 4.45
CA ASN A 279 -2.51 -21.14 4.32
C ASN A 279 -2.91 -22.48 3.65
N VAL A 280 -4.03 -22.50 2.93
CA VAL A 280 -4.41 -23.65 2.12
C VAL A 280 -3.64 -23.44 0.83
N VAL A 281 -2.56 -24.21 0.69
CA VAL A 281 -1.91 -24.47 -0.59
C VAL A 281 -3.01 -24.56 -1.63
N ALA A 282 -3.04 -23.61 -2.57
CA ALA A 282 -3.98 -23.68 -3.68
C ALA A 282 -3.77 -25.05 -4.33
N SER A 283 -4.76 -25.93 -4.21
CA SER A 283 -4.74 -27.20 -4.92
C SER A 283 -4.47 -26.88 -6.39
N PRO A 284 -3.59 -27.61 -7.09
CA PRO A 284 -3.36 -27.45 -8.53
C PRO A 284 -4.66 -27.47 -9.37
N ASP A 285 -5.73 -28.05 -8.81
CA ASP A 285 -7.05 -28.17 -9.43
C ASP A 285 -8.01 -26.99 -9.13
N SER A 286 -7.60 -26.02 -8.31
CA SER A 286 -8.39 -24.80 -8.12
C SER A 286 -8.17 -23.86 -9.31
N HIS A 287 -9.17 -23.73 -10.17
CA HIS A 287 -9.22 -22.76 -11.26
C HIS A 287 -9.06 -21.33 -10.70
N TYR A 288 -7.80 -20.91 -10.53
CA TYR A 288 -7.46 -19.65 -9.90
C TYR A 288 -7.52 -18.52 -10.94
N VAL A 289 -8.60 -17.74 -10.90
CA VAL A 289 -8.81 -16.53 -11.70
C VAL A 289 -8.00 -15.39 -11.10
N ASP A 290 -6.90 -14.95 -11.71
CA ASP A 290 -6.15 -13.77 -11.20
C ASP A 290 -6.91 -12.45 -11.45
N THR A 291 -6.39 -11.30 -11.01
CA THR A 291 -7.07 -10.00 -11.22
C THR A 291 -7.32 -9.71 -12.70
N ILE A 292 -6.38 -10.08 -13.59
CA ILE A 292 -6.48 -9.82 -15.02
C ILE A 292 -7.58 -10.71 -15.63
N GLU A 293 -7.61 -11.97 -15.25
CA GLU A 293 -8.65 -12.91 -15.67
C GLU A 293 -10.03 -12.50 -15.12
N ALA A 294 -10.11 -12.00 -13.88
CA ALA A 294 -11.36 -11.50 -13.29
C ALA A 294 -11.90 -10.30 -14.07
N ILE A 295 -11.04 -9.33 -14.41
CA ILE A 295 -11.40 -8.17 -15.23
C ILE A 295 -11.85 -8.62 -16.63
N LYS A 296 -11.12 -9.57 -17.25
CA LYS A 296 -11.48 -10.11 -18.56
C LYS A 296 -12.84 -10.79 -18.55
N ASN A 297 -13.11 -11.63 -17.55
CA ASN A 297 -14.38 -12.34 -17.40
C ASN A 297 -15.52 -11.36 -17.15
N PHE A 298 -15.32 -10.38 -16.26
CA PHE A 298 -16.28 -9.30 -16.03
C PHE A 298 -16.68 -8.60 -17.33
N ASN A 299 -15.69 -8.12 -18.11
CA ASN A 299 -15.96 -7.46 -19.38
C ASN A 299 -16.66 -8.40 -20.37
N THR A 300 -16.20 -9.64 -20.49
CA THR A 300 -16.76 -10.64 -21.41
C THR A 300 -18.22 -10.96 -21.07
N ASN A 301 -18.54 -11.06 -19.78
CA ASN A 301 -19.87 -11.39 -19.31
C ASN A 301 -20.90 -10.30 -19.64
N PHE A 302 -20.53 -9.01 -19.52
CA PHE A 302 -21.45 -7.90 -19.78
C PHE A 302 -21.38 -7.30 -21.18
N SER A 303 -20.33 -7.60 -21.96
CA SER A 303 -20.21 -7.18 -23.36
C SER A 303 -21.24 -7.88 -24.26
N LYS A 304 -21.39 -7.38 -25.48
CA LYS A 304 -22.29 -7.97 -26.48
C LYS A 304 -21.99 -9.46 -26.74
N GLY A 305 -23.01 -10.30 -26.67
CA GLY A 305 -22.94 -11.76 -26.76
C GLY A 305 -22.52 -12.44 -25.46
N GLY A 306 -22.29 -11.68 -24.38
CA GLY A 306 -21.92 -12.17 -23.06
C GLY A 306 -23.08 -12.78 -22.28
N TYR A 307 -22.75 -13.58 -21.25
CA TYR A 307 -23.75 -14.26 -20.42
C TYR A 307 -24.71 -13.30 -19.70
N LEU A 308 -24.26 -12.10 -19.34
CA LEU A 308 -25.00 -11.09 -18.58
C LEU A 308 -25.34 -9.84 -19.41
N GLU A 309 -25.24 -9.90 -20.75
CA GLU A 309 -25.46 -8.76 -21.65
C GLU A 309 -26.76 -8.00 -21.35
N GLU A 310 -27.88 -8.71 -21.16
CA GLU A 310 -29.19 -8.06 -20.94
C GLU A 310 -29.27 -7.22 -19.67
N PHE A 311 -28.35 -7.43 -18.72
CA PHE A 311 -28.29 -6.73 -17.44
C PHE A 311 -27.24 -5.63 -17.40
N ALA A 312 -26.40 -5.50 -18.43
CA ALA A 312 -25.28 -4.56 -18.47
C ALA A 312 -25.69 -3.12 -18.10
N ASN A 313 -26.72 -2.59 -18.74
CA ASN A 313 -27.23 -1.24 -18.47
C ASN A 313 -27.84 -1.11 -17.06
N ASP A 314 -28.48 -2.16 -16.55
CA ASP A 314 -29.14 -2.14 -15.23
C ASP A 314 -28.11 -2.04 -14.09
N VAL A 315 -26.97 -2.71 -14.26
CA VAL A 315 -25.87 -2.68 -13.30
C VAL A 315 -24.90 -1.52 -13.54
N GLY A 316 -25.03 -0.81 -14.66
CA GLY A 316 -24.20 0.35 -15.00
C GLY A 316 -22.86 0.00 -15.67
N TYR A 317 -22.79 -1.14 -16.36
CA TYR A 317 -21.67 -1.48 -17.22
C TYR A 317 -21.69 -0.64 -18.51
N ASP A 318 -20.54 -0.12 -18.94
CA ASP A 318 -20.37 0.63 -20.20
C ASP A 318 -19.33 -0.07 -21.09
N GLU A 319 -19.79 -0.63 -22.21
CA GLU A 319 -18.96 -1.32 -23.19
C GLU A 319 -17.94 -0.39 -23.87
N ASN A 320 -18.20 0.91 -23.94
CA ASN A 320 -17.25 1.88 -24.51
C ASN A 320 -16.16 2.30 -23.52
N ASN A 321 -16.35 1.98 -22.24
CA ASN A 321 -15.45 2.33 -21.15
C ASN A 321 -15.23 1.11 -20.24
N GLN A 322 -14.72 0.05 -20.85
CA GLN A 322 -14.45 -1.22 -20.19
C GLN A 322 -13.48 -1.07 -19.02
N LEU A 323 -13.60 -1.97 -18.05
CA LEU A 323 -12.67 -2.04 -16.93
C LEU A 323 -11.31 -2.55 -17.43
N THR A 324 -10.23 -1.86 -17.10
CA THR A 324 -8.84 -2.29 -17.32
C THR A 324 -8.08 -2.21 -16.01
N LEU A 325 -6.85 -2.74 -15.98
CA LEU A 325 -6.01 -2.64 -14.78
C LEU A 325 -5.65 -1.17 -14.48
N GLU A 326 -5.44 -0.37 -15.53
CA GLU A 326 -5.02 1.03 -15.46
C GLU A 326 -6.13 1.96 -14.96
N ASN A 327 -7.38 1.73 -15.38
CA ASN A 327 -8.51 2.55 -14.97
C ASN A 327 -9.26 2.01 -13.74
N PHE A 328 -8.84 0.86 -13.19
CA PHE A 328 -9.52 0.20 -12.08
C PHE A 328 -9.70 1.15 -10.89
N GLY A 329 -8.62 1.84 -10.49
CA GLY A 329 -8.63 2.78 -9.37
C GLY A 329 -9.62 3.94 -9.55
N GLU A 330 -9.76 4.43 -10.79
CA GLU A 330 -10.68 5.51 -11.13
C GLU A 330 -12.15 5.05 -11.11
N LYS A 331 -12.38 3.75 -11.34
CA LYS A 331 -13.70 3.11 -11.40
C LYS A 331 -14.13 2.46 -10.08
N ILE A 332 -13.35 2.56 -9.00
CA ILE A 332 -13.68 1.92 -7.71
C ILE A 332 -15.07 2.33 -7.22
N ASP A 333 -15.39 3.63 -7.19
CA ASP A 333 -16.69 4.09 -6.71
C ASP A 333 -17.84 3.62 -7.65
N GLU A 334 -17.59 3.47 -8.96
CA GLU A 334 -18.57 2.87 -9.89
C GLU A 334 -18.83 1.40 -9.57
N LEU A 335 -17.77 0.64 -9.27
CA LEU A 335 -17.83 -0.77 -8.91
C LEU A 335 -18.52 -0.98 -7.55
N CYS A 336 -18.25 -0.14 -6.54
CA CYS A 336 -18.96 -0.20 -5.26
C CYS A 336 -20.47 0.04 -5.45
N ASN A 337 -20.84 1.04 -6.26
CA ASN A 337 -22.25 1.30 -6.59
C ASN A 337 -22.91 0.18 -7.41
N MET A 338 -22.11 -0.63 -8.13
CA MET A 338 -22.60 -1.76 -8.90
C MET A 338 -23.11 -2.88 -7.98
N GLU A 339 -22.58 -3.01 -6.77
CA GLU A 339 -22.98 -4.05 -5.81
C GLU A 339 -24.47 -4.03 -5.51
N GLU A 340 -24.99 -2.85 -5.14
CA GLU A 340 -26.41 -2.70 -4.83
C GLU A 340 -27.29 -3.07 -6.04
N LYS A 341 -26.85 -2.70 -7.25
CA LYS A 341 -27.57 -3.00 -8.49
C LYS A 341 -27.52 -4.48 -8.84
N VAL A 342 -26.37 -5.13 -8.71
CA VAL A 342 -26.22 -6.57 -8.91
C VAL A 342 -27.12 -7.33 -7.93
N ASN A 343 -27.15 -6.94 -6.66
CA ASN A 343 -28.05 -7.54 -5.68
C ASN A 343 -29.52 -7.41 -6.14
N ARG A 344 -29.93 -6.20 -6.56
CA ARG A 344 -31.30 -5.93 -7.00
C ARG A 344 -31.72 -6.69 -8.26
N PHE A 345 -30.88 -6.71 -9.29
CA PHE A 345 -31.26 -7.20 -10.63
C PHE A 345 -30.85 -8.65 -10.90
N LEU A 346 -29.75 -9.10 -10.32
CA LEU A 346 -29.18 -10.44 -10.56
C LEU A 346 -29.43 -11.39 -9.38
N TYR A 347 -29.16 -10.95 -8.14
CA TYR A 347 -29.26 -11.84 -6.98
C TYR A 347 -30.71 -12.22 -6.68
N ILE A 348 -31.61 -11.24 -6.52
CA ILE A 348 -33.02 -11.51 -6.18
C ILE A 348 -33.73 -12.34 -7.25
N GLY A 349 -33.45 -12.09 -8.54
CA GLY A 349 -34.16 -12.72 -9.66
C GLY A 349 -33.56 -14.06 -10.14
N TYR A 350 -32.24 -14.22 -10.01
CA TYR A 350 -31.48 -15.30 -10.66
C TYR A 350 -30.50 -15.99 -9.71
N ASN A 351 -30.42 -15.56 -8.45
CA ASN A 351 -29.46 -16.06 -7.45
C ASN A 351 -27.99 -15.94 -7.93
N ILE A 352 -27.69 -14.87 -8.66
CA ILE A 352 -26.34 -14.53 -9.12
C ILE A 352 -25.82 -13.41 -8.23
N GLY A 353 -24.88 -13.74 -7.35
CA GLY A 353 -24.21 -12.78 -6.47
C GLY A 353 -23.15 -11.96 -7.20
N ILE A 354 -22.67 -10.91 -6.55
CA ILE A 354 -21.63 -10.03 -7.10
C ILE A 354 -20.30 -10.75 -7.29
N ASP A 355 -19.99 -11.75 -6.49
CA ASP A 355 -18.83 -12.64 -6.64
C ASP A 355 -18.88 -13.43 -7.95
N SER A 356 -20.07 -13.72 -8.47
CA SER A 356 -20.24 -14.56 -9.66
C SER A 356 -20.03 -13.81 -10.97
N ILE A 357 -19.99 -12.47 -10.96
CA ILE A 357 -19.90 -11.67 -12.20
C ILE A 357 -18.53 -11.76 -12.89
N VAL A 358 -17.51 -12.23 -12.16
CA VAL A 358 -16.14 -12.46 -12.66
C VAL A 358 -15.87 -13.94 -13.00
N ASN A 359 -16.87 -14.80 -12.88
CA ASN A 359 -16.73 -16.21 -13.26
C ASN A 359 -16.64 -16.34 -14.79
N ASP A 360 -15.92 -17.37 -15.24
CA ASP A 360 -15.91 -17.71 -16.66
C ASP A 360 -17.23 -18.39 -17.05
N PHE A 361 -18.05 -17.65 -17.81
CA PHE A 361 -19.28 -18.16 -18.41
C PHE A 361 -19.14 -18.41 -19.92
N THR A 362 -17.93 -18.41 -20.46
CA THR A 362 -17.68 -18.64 -21.88
C THR A 362 -18.33 -19.96 -22.34
N GLY A 363 -19.10 -19.89 -23.43
CA GLY A 363 -19.79 -21.05 -24.00
C GLY A 363 -21.14 -21.37 -23.35
N ARG A 364 -21.60 -20.61 -22.35
CA ARG A 364 -22.98 -20.68 -21.84
C ARG A 364 -23.92 -19.82 -22.71
N GLU A 365 -25.18 -20.24 -22.80
CA GLU A 365 -26.22 -19.42 -23.42
C GLU A 365 -26.47 -18.14 -22.59
N PRO A 366 -26.68 -16.97 -23.23
CA PRO A 366 -26.98 -15.73 -22.52
C PRO A 366 -28.15 -15.86 -21.54
N LEU A 367 -28.00 -15.25 -20.37
CA LEU A 367 -29.06 -15.18 -19.39
C LEU A 367 -30.09 -14.13 -19.83
N HIS A 368 -31.31 -14.60 -20.06
CA HIS A 368 -32.42 -13.75 -20.44
C HIS A 368 -33.26 -13.32 -19.24
N LYS A 369 -33.76 -12.09 -19.29
CA LYS A 369 -34.69 -11.55 -18.30
C LYS A 369 -36.00 -12.36 -18.30
N LYS A 370 -36.50 -12.66 -17.10
CA LYS A 370 -37.84 -13.23 -16.90
C LYS A 370 -38.88 -12.15 -17.20
N ASP A 371 -39.91 -12.54 -17.96
CA ASP A 371 -41.07 -11.70 -18.30
C ASP A 371 -41.88 -11.25 -17.06
#